data_AF-A0A536CTJ7-F1
#
_entry.id   AF-A0A536CTJ7-F1
#
_cell.length_a   1.000
_cell.length_b   1.000
_cell.length_c   1.000
_cell.angle_alpha   90.00
_cell.angle_beta   90.00
_cell.angle_gamma   90.00
#
_symmetry.space_group_name_H-M   'P 1'
#
loop_
_entity.id
_entity.type
_entity.pdbx_description
1 polymer ?
#
loop_
_entity_poly.entity_id
_entity_poly.type
_entity_poly.pdbx_seq_one_letter_code
_entity_poly.pdbx_strand_id
1 'polypeptide(L)'
;ANVATLRERGVIVVDPEEGHLASGLTGLGRLAAPETIIDAVRAALGARGDLAGRHVLVTAGGTQEVIDPVRYIANRSSGKMGYAIAEAARDRGADVVLITGPAALRPPGGVRVEQVRGAREMLEAIREHYSHINALVMAAAVGDFRVEAPADQKIKRGEHALDLRLVPNPDLLAETAAWTSESRPVRVGFAAETQDLVDHATEKLARKSLDVIVANDVSADVFGADSNQVTLLWADGRRTDFPRLPKSEVAEKVLDAICDLLR
;
A
#
# COMPACT_ATOMS: atom_id res chain seq x y z
N ALA A 1 10.30 -19.39 -33.67
CA ALA A 1 9.05 -18.69 -33.33
C ALA A 1 9.42 -17.27 -32.96
N ASN A 2 8.70 -16.27 -33.46
CA ASN A 2 8.95 -14.87 -33.09
C ASN A 2 8.16 -14.54 -31.80
N VAL A 3 8.43 -13.38 -31.18
CA VAL A 3 7.84 -12.97 -29.90
C VAL A 3 6.31 -13.07 -29.90
N ALA A 4 5.65 -12.65 -30.99
CA ALA A 4 4.20 -12.74 -31.13
C ALA A 4 3.68 -14.19 -30.98
N THR A 5 4.30 -15.14 -31.69
CA THR A 5 3.96 -16.57 -31.60
C THR A 5 4.21 -17.15 -30.21
N LEU A 6 5.22 -16.68 -29.48
CA LEU A 6 5.48 -17.13 -28.10
C LEU A 6 4.38 -16.64 -27.15
N ARG A 7 3.98 -15.37 -27.28
CA ARG A 7 2.86 -14.79 -26.50
C ARG A 7 1.54 -15.50 -26.77
N GLU A 8 1.22 -15.78 -28.04
CA GLU A 8 0.03 -16.56 -28.42
C GLU A 8 0.00 -17.96 -27.79
N ARG A 9 1.17 -18.55 -27.53
CA ARG A 9 1.31 -19.85 -26.86
C ARG A 9 1.28 -19.76 -25.34
N GLY A 10 1.05 -18.58 -24.76
CA GLY A 10 1.02 -18.35 -23.32
C GLY A 10 2.40 -18.25 -22.66
N VAL A 11 3.47 -18.09 -23.44
CA VAL A 11 4.80 -17.81 -22.87
C VAL A 11 4.83 -16.38 -22.35
N ILE A 12 5.20 -16.22 -21.08
CA ILE A 12 5.44 -14.91 -20.47
C ILE A 12 6.75 -14.36 -21.03
N VAL A 13 6.66 -13.23 -21.72
CA VAL A 13 7.80 -12.53 -22.30
C VAL A 13 8.05 -11.26 -21.50
N VAL A 14 9.23 -11.16 -20.88
CA VAL A 14 9.72 -9.93 -20.27
C VAL A 14 10.28 -9.05 -21.38
N ASP A 15 9.68 -7.88 -21.60
CA ASP A 15 10.13 -6.95 -22.64
C ASP A 15 11.52 -6.37 -22.30
N PRO A 16 12.34 -6.09 -23.33
CA PRO A 16 13.61 -5.40 -23.13
C PRO A 16 13.38 -3.97 -22.66
N GLU A 17 14.38 -3.41 -21.99
CA GLU A 17 14.39 -2.01 -21.57
C GLU A 17 15.08 -1.13 -22.61
N GLU A 18 14.78 0.17 -22.57
CA GLU A 18 15.56 1.18 -23.28
C GLU A 18 16.87 1.46 -22.54
N GLY A 19 17.96 1.61 -23.30
CA GLY A 19 19.23 2.01 -22.73
C GLY A 19 20.38 1.89 -23.70
N HIS A 20 21.60 2.04 -23.18
CA HIS A 20 22.82 1.82 -23.94
C HIS A 20 22.95 0.34 -24.32
N LEU A 21 23.13 0.10 -25.62
CA LEU A 21 23.30 -1.22 -26.20
C LEU A 21 24.79 -1.51 -26.41
N ALA A 22 25.14 -2.79 -26.56
CA ALA A 22 26.51 -3.21 -26.86
C ALA A 22 27.05 -2.63 -28.18
N SER A 23 26.15 -2.19 -29.07
CA SER A 23 26.49 -1.49 -30.32
C SER A 23 26.94 -0.03 -30.13
N GLY A 24 26.87 0.51 -28.91
CA GLY A 24 27.12 1.92 -28.62
C GLY A 24 25.93 2.85 -28.90
N LEU A 25 24.83 2.31 -29.44
CA LEU A 25 23.58 3.03 -29.65
C LEU A 25 22.73 3.05 -28.37
N THR A 26 21.79 3.99 -28.30
CA THR A 26 20.73 4.00 -27.28
C THR A 26 19.41 3.62 -27.95
N GLY A 27 18.72 2.65 -27.39
CA GLY A 27 17.42 2.22 -27.90
C GLY A 27 16.85 1.04 -27.14
N LEU A 28 15.70 0.55 -27.60
CA LEU A 28 15.02 -0.62 -27.05
C LEU A 28 15.79 -1.90 -27.43
N GLY A 29 16.14 -2.71 -26.45
CA GLY A 29 16.87 -3.97 -26.69
C GLY A 29 17.82 -4.38 -25.58
N ARG A 30 17.94 -3.57 -24.51
CA ARG A 30 18.70 -3.96 -23.33
C ARG A 30 17.95 -5.04 -22.58
N LEU A 31 18.67 -6.03 -22.03
CA LEU A 31 18.09 -6.99 -21.10
C LEU A 31 17.40 -6.22 -19.96
N ALA A 32 16.19 -6.63 -19.60
CA ALA A 32 15.48 -6.07 -18.46
C ALA A 32 16.34 -6.21 -17.20
N ALA A 33 16.22 -5.26 -16.27
CA ALA A 33 16.94 -5.31 -15.02
C ALA A 33 16.63 -6.64 -14.28
N PRO A 34 17.60 -7.23 -13.58
CA PRO A 34 17.41 -8.50 -12.86
C PRO A 34 16.15 -8.51 -11.97
N GLU A 35 15.85 -7.39 -11.33
CA GLU A 35 14.68 -7.22 -10.46
C GLU A 35 13.37 -7.34 -11.24
N THR A 36 13.31 -6.78 -12.46
CA THR A 36 12.14 -6.89 -13.35
C THR A 36 11.91 -8.33 -13.78
N ILE A 37 13.00 -9.06 -14.07
CA ILE A 37 12.93 -10.48 -14.44
C ILE A 37 12.45 -11.31 -13.26
N ILE A 38 12.98 -11.05 -12.06
CA ILE A 38 12.57 -11.74 -10.83
C ILE A 38 11.09 -11.49 -10.52
N ASP A 39 10.61 -10.25 -10.64
CA ASP A 39 9.19 -9.91 -10.49
C ASP A 39 8.30 -10.74 -11.44
N ALA A 40 8.69 -10.81 -12.72
CA ALA A 40 7.94 -11.58 -13.71
C ALA A 40 7.93 -13.09 -13.42
N VAL A 41 9.06 -13.65 -12.96
CA VAL A 41 9.15 -15.05 -12.54
C VAL A 41 8.26 -15.32 -11.33
N ARG A 42 8.28 -14.45 -10.32
CA ARG A 42 7.43 -14.59 -9.13
C ARG A 42 5.94 -14.52 -9.49
N ALA A 43 5.53 -13.55 -10.28
CA ALA A 43 4.15 -13.44 -10.77
C ALA A 43 3.72 -14.69 -11.56
N ALA A 44 4.61 -15.23 -12.41
CA ALA A 44 4.35 -16.45 -13.17
C ALA A 44 4.14 -17.69 -12.27
N LEU A 45 4.99 -17.85 -11.26
CA LEU A 45 4.91 -18.97 -10.30
C LEU A 45 3.68 -18.83 -9.39
N GLY A 46 3.32 -17.59 -9.04
CA GLY A 46 2.20 -17.24 -8.18
C GLY A 46 0.82 -17.26 -8.84
N ALA A 47 0.74 -17.29 -10.18
CA ALA A 47 -0.51 -17.10 -10.93
C ALA A 47 -1.65 -18.09 -10.59
N ARG A 48 -1.34 -19.22 -9.95
CA ARG A 48 -2.31 -20.22 -9.49
C ARG A 48 -2.32 -20.38 -7.95
N GLY A 49 -1.85 -19.36 -7.25
CA GLY A 49 -1.89 -19.30 -5.80
C GLY A 49 -3.30 -19.18 -5.25
N ASP A 50 -3.42 -19.10 -3.94
CA ASP A 50 -4.69 -19.11 -3.23
C ASP A 50 -5.50 -17.81 -3.35
N LEU A 51 -4.88 -16.74 -3.86
CA LEU A 51 -5.55 -15.49 -4.24
C LEU A 51 -5.81 -15.36 -5.74
N ALA A 52 -5.60 -16.43 -6.53
CA ALA A 52 -5.90 -16.42 -7.96
C ALA A 52 -7.36 -16.00 -8.22
N GLY A 53 -7.54 -14.99 -9.08
CA GLY A 53 -8.84 -14.43 -9.42
C GLY A 53 -9.44 -13.52 -8.35
N ARG A 54 -8.68 -13.15 -7.32
CA ARG A 54 -9.08 -12.15 -6.32
C ARG A 54 -8.49 -10.79 -6.63
N HIS A 55 -9.26 -9.75 -6.38
CA HIS A 55 -8.83 -8.35 -6.50
C HIS A 55 -8.47 -7.81 -5.11
N VAL A 56 -7.21 -7.39 -4.93
CA VAL A 56 -6.70 -6.86 -3.66
C VAL A 56 -6.26 -5.41 -3.86
N LEU A 57 -6.90 -4.51 -3.13
CA LEU A 57 -6.55 -3.10 -3.13
C LEU A 57 -5.71 -2.77 -1.89
N VAL A 58 -4.53 -2.19 -2.10
CA VAL A 58 -3.57 -1.88 -1.02
C VAL A 58 -3.27 -0.38 -1.03
N THR A 59 -3.30 0.25 0.14
CA THR A 59 -2.77 1.61 0.32
C THR A 59 -1.40 1.60 0.98
N ALA A 60 -0.50 2.47 0.51
CA ALA A 60 0.86 2.57 1.05
C ALA A 60 1.38 4.03 1.07
N GLY A 61 2.58 4.20 1.63
CA GLY A 61 3.24 5.50 1.73
C GLY A 61 2.64 6.40 2.80
N GLY A 62 3.13 7.63 2.89
CA GLY A 62 2.53 8.69 3.70
C GLY A 62 1.89 9.74 2.81
N THR A 63 0.81 10.37 3.25
CA THR A 63 0.22 11.49 2.50
C THR A 63 1.00 12.79 2.74
N GLN A 64 0.94 13.70 1.78
CA GLN A 64 1.57 15.01 1.77
C GLN A 64 0.49 16.09 1.64
N GLU A 65 0.13 16.69 2.77
CA GLU A 65 -0.89 17.73 2.84
C GLU A 65 -0.25 19.09 2.53
N VAL A 66 -0.57 19.62 1.34
CA VAL A 66 0.09 20.81 0.79
C VAL A 66 -0.16 22.05 1.66
N ILE A 67 0.92 22.79 1.92
CA ILE A 67 0.87 24.13 2.53
C ILE A 67 0.97 25.19 1.43
N ASP A 68 1.96 25.04 0.56
CA ASP A 68 2.24 25.88 -0.61
C ASP A 68 2.97 25.01 -1.67
N PRO A 69 3.31 25.50 -2.88
CA PRO A 69 3.94 24.68 -3.91
C PRO A 69 5.31 24.08 -3.54
N VAL A 70 5.89 24.48 -2.40
CA VAL A 70 7.22 24.06 -1.94
C VAL A 70 7.16 23.24 -0.65
N ARG A 71 6.08 23.34 0.12
CA ARG A 71 5.97 22.78 1.46
C ARG A 71 4.71 21.95 1.64
N TYR A 72 4.81 20.90 2.44
CA TYR A 72 3.70 20.05 2.83
C TYR A 72 3.89 19.52 4.25
N ILE A 73 2.81 19.03 4.86
CA ILE A 73 2.80 18.28 6.11
C ILE A 73 2.70 16.79 5.77
N ALA A 74 3.52 15.95 6.39
CA ALA A 74 3.49 14.51 6.14
C ALA A 74 3.83 13.70 7.39
N ASN A 75 3.25 12.51 7.46
CA ASN A 75 3.61 11.52 8.47
C ASN A 75 4.85 10.74 8.03
N ARG A 76 5.68 10.32 9.01
CA ARG A 76 6.85 9.48 8.73
C ARG A 76 6.39 8.09 8.27
N SER A 77 6.52 7.81 6.99
CA SER A 77 6.25 6.49 6.42
C SER A 77 7.25 6.16 5.33
N SER A 78 7.76 4.94 5.38
CA SER A 78 8.63 4.40 4.32
C SER A 78 7.84 3.78 3.17
N GLY A 79 6.53 3.51 3.36
CA GLY A 79 5.72 2.74 2.41
C GLY A 79 6.02 1.23 2.35
N LYS A 80 7.16 0.77 2.91
CA LYS A 80 7.66 -0.61 2.79
C LYS A 80 6.63 -1.70 3.15
N MET A 81 5.78 -1.46 4.15
CA MET A 81 4.79 -2.46 4.57
C MET A 81 3.70 -2.67 3.51
N GLY A 82 3.09 -1.59 3.01
CA GLY A 82 2.08 -1.70 1.95
C GLY A 82 2.66 -2.24 0.64
N TYR A 83 3.90 -1.88 0.31
CA TYR A 83 4.61 -2.46 -0.85
C TYR A 83 4.82 -3.97 -0.70
N ALA A 84 5.31 -4.41 0.47
CA ALA A 84 5.50 -5.85 0.74
C ALA A 84 4.18 -6.64 0.67
N ILE A 85 3.07 -6.05 1.13
CA ILE A 85 1.75 -6.68 1.01
C ILE A 85 1.30 -6.76 -0.45
N ALA A 86 1.49 -5.70 -1.23
CA ALA A 86 1.15 -5.70 -2.64
C ALA A 86 1.97 -6.74 -3.43
N GLU A 87 3.26 -6.84 -3.15
CA GLU A 87 4.15 -7.87 -3.74
C GLU A 87 3.71 -9.28 -3.37
N ALA A 88 3.46 -9.55 -2.09
CA ALA A 88 3.06 -10.87 -1.63
C ALA A 88 1.66 -11.26 -2.15
N ALA A 89 0.73 -10.30 -2.26
CA ALA A 89 -0.60 -10.55 -2.83
C ALA A 89 -0.49 -10.95 -4.31
N ARG A 90 0.33 -10.24 -5.08
CA ARG A 90 0.67 -10.59 -6.47
C ARG A 90 1.30 -11.97 -6.56
N ASP A 91 2.27 -12.26 -5.69
CA ASP A 91 2.98 -13.55 -5.65
C ASP A 91 2.06 -14.73 -5.27
N ARG A 92 0.88 -14.45 -4.69
CA ARG A 92 -0.19 -15.41 -4.41
C ARG A 92 -1.30 -15.44 -5.48
N GLY A 93 -1.13 -14.70 -6.56
CA GLY A 93 -2.00 -14.72 -7.74
C GLY A 93 -3.11 -13.67 -7.76
N ALA A 94 -3.13 -12.73 -6.82
CA ALA A 94 -4.11 -11.64 -6.83
C ALA A 94 -3.87 -10.66 -7.98
N ASP A 95 -4.96 -10.06 -8.48
CA ASP A 95 -4.90 -8.80 -9.22
C ASP A 95 -4.81 -7.64 -8.22
N VAL A 96 -3.68 -6.93 -8.24
CA VAL A 96 -3.35 -5.96 -7.19
C VAL A 96 -3.35 -4.55 -7.75
N VAL A 97 -4.08 -3.67 -7.06
CA VAL A 97 -3.93 -2.22 -7.19
C VAL A 97 -3.25 -1.68 -5.94
N LEU A 98 -2.16 -0.95 -6.13
CA LEU A 98 -1.41 -0.26 -5.08
C LEU A 98 -1.61 1.25 -5.22
N ILE A 99 -2.41 1.83 -4.35
CA ILE A 99 -2.57 3.29 -4.23
C ILE A 99 -1.53 3.77 -3.22
N THR A 100 -0.57 4.58 -3.65
CA THR A 100 0.53 4.98 -2.77
C THR A 100 0.76 6.48 -2.76
N GLY A 101 1.00 7.00 -1.55
CA GLY A 101 1.63 8.29 -1.36
C GLY A 101 3.10 8.25 -1.82
N PRO A 102 3.80 9.40 -1.85
CA PRO A 102 5.19 9.47 -2.28
C PRO A 102 6.10 8.58 -1.41
N ALA A 103 6.82 7.67 -2.06
CA ALA A 103 7.76 6.76 -1.42
C ALA A 103 9.01 6.57 -2.30
N ALA A 104 10.19 6.50 -1.69
CA ALA A 104 11.45 6.20 -2.39
C ALA A 104 11.61 4.68 -2.60
N LEU A 105 10.58 4.03 -3.14
CA LEU A 105 10.53 2.58 -3.38
C LEU A 105 10.24 2.33 -4.85
N ARG A 106 10.89 1.31 -5.42
CA ARG A 106 10.58 0.82 -6.75
C ARG A 106 9.16 0.20 -6.73
N PRO A 107 8.25 0.60 -7.63
CA PRO A 107 6.99 -0.09 -7.83
C PRO A 107 7.21 -1.57 -8.15
N PRO A 108 6.49 -2.50 -7.50
CA PRO A 108 6.63 -3.92 -7.79
C PRO A 108 6.09 -4.25 -9.17
N GLY A 109 6.86 -5.00 -9.97
CA GLY A 109 6.41 -5.42 -11.30
C GLY A 109 5.14 -6.25 -11.24
N GLY A 110 4.24 -6.13 -12.21
CA GLY A 110 2.98 -6.90 -12.22
C GLY A 110 1.92 -6.42 -11.22
N VAL A 111 2.12 -5.28 -10.55
CA VAL A 111 1.10 -4.59 -9.75
C VAL A 111 0.69 -3.29 -10.46
N ARG A 112 -0.61 -2.98 -10.49
CA ARG A 112 -1.08 -1.68 -10.98
C ARG A 112 -0.84 -0.63 -9.90
N VAL A 113 0.01 0.36 -10.17
CA VAL A 113 0.34 1.41 -9.19
C VAL A 113 -0.33 2.72 -9.56
N GLU A 114 -1.01 3.32 -8.59
CA GLU A 114 -1.62 4.63 -8.69
C GLU A 114 -0.99 5.56 -7.65
N GLN A 115 -0.41 6.66 -8.11
CA GLN A 115 0.30 7.62 -7.27
C GLN A 115 -0.64 8.75 -6.86
N VAL A 116 -0.74 8.98 -5.56
CA VAL A 116 -1.51 10.06 -4.95
C VAL A 116 -0.61 10.89 -4.05
N ARG A 117 -1.01 12.10 -3.70
CA ARG A 117 -0.28 12.95 -2.74
C ARG A 117 -1.04 13.09 -1.45
N GLY A 118 -2.28 13.56 -1.50
CA GLY A 118 -3.06 13.88 -0.31
C GLY A 118 -3.99 12.76 0.16
N ALA A 119 -4.48 12.87 1.40
CA ALA A 119 -5.49 11.95 1.94
C ALA A 119 -6.79 11.91 1.10
N ARG A 120 -7.21 13.06 0.57
CA ARG A 120 -8.42 13.17 -0.27
C ARG A 120 -8.25 12.46 -1.62
N GLU A 121 -7.14 12.70 -2.30
CA GLU A 121 -6.80 12.02 -3.54
C GLU A 121 -6.72 10.51 -3.32
N MET A 122 -6.12 10.07 -2.20
CA MET A 122 -6.11 8.65 -1.83
C MET A 122 -7.52 8.08 -1.63
N LEU A 123 -8.42 8.81 -0.96
CA LEU A 123 -9.80 8.37 -0.78
C LEU A 123 -10.56 8.26 -2.11
N GLU A 124 -10.37 9.22 -3.01
CA GLU A 124 -10.95 9.21 -4.36
C GLU A 124 -10.44 8.02 -5.17
N ALA A 125 -9.13 7.80 -5.19
CA ALA A 125 -8.53 6.62 -5.82
C ALA A 125 -9.10 5.31 -5.26
N ILE A 126 -9.25 5.18 -3.93
CA ILE A 126 -9.86 3.98 -3.34
C ILE A 126 -11.28 3.79 -3.85
N ARG A 127 -12.06 4.87 -3.97
CA ARG A 127 -13.44 4.83 -4.45
C ARG A 127 -13.55 4.31 -5.88
N GLU A 128 -12.64 4.72 -6.77
CA GLU A 128 -12.64 4.30 -8.17
C GLU A 128 -12.46 2.78 -8.35
N HIS A 129 -11.71 2.13 -7.44
CA HIS A 129 -11.47 0.69 -7.50
C HIS A 129 -12.40 -0.12 -6.58
N TYR A 130 -13.17 0.52 -5.69
CA TYR A 130 -13.85 -0.16 -4.58
C TYR A 130 -14.94 -1.18 -4.99
N SER A 131 -15.60 -0.99 -6.13
CA SER A 131 -16.76 -1.80 -6.50
C SER A 131 -16.45 -3.27 -6.80
N HIS A 132 -15.19 -3.60 -7.11
CA HIS A 132 -14.80 -4.92 -7.60
C HIS A 132 -13.68 -5.60 -6.77
N ILE A 133 -13.46 -5.16 -5.54
CA ILE A 133 -12.39 -5.71 -4.70
C ILE A 133 -12.89 -6.81 -3.75
N ASN A 134 -12.03 -7.80 -3.50
CA ASN A 134 -12.25 -8.82 -2.47
C ASN A 134 -11.61 -8.43 -1.14
N ALA A 135 -10.51 -7.67 -1.17
CA ALA A 135 -9.85 -7.19 0.04
C ALA A 135 -9.35 -5.75 -0.12
N LEU A 136 -9.48 -4.97 0.95
CA LEU A 136 -8.91 -3.62 1.10
C LEU A 136 -7.92 -3.63 2.26
N VAL A 137 -6.65 -3.39 1.97
CA VAL A 137 -5.57 -3.30 2.96
C VAL A 137 -5.10 -1.86 3.09
N MET A 138 -5.46 -1.20 4.19
CA MET A 138 -5.15 0.21 4.44
C MET A 138 -3.87 0.36 5.27
N ALA A 139 -2.71 0.24 4.62
CA ALA A 139 -1.39 0.32 5.26
C ALA A 139 -0.71 1.70 5.10
N ALA A 140 -1.34 2.67 4.44
CA ALA A 140 -0.83 4.03 4.31
C ALA A 140 -0.85 4.80 5.65
N ALA A 141 0.15 5.65 5.87
CA ALA A 141 0.19 6.60 6.96
C ALA A 141 -0.47 7.92 6.53
N VAL A 142 -1.79 7.95 6.60
CA VAL A 142 -2.62 9.09 6.22
C VAL A 142 -2.49 10.20 7.26
N GLY A 143 -2.32 11.44 6.82
CA GLY A 143 -2.28 12.61 7.71
C GLY A 143 -3.68 12.95 8.26
N ASP A 144 -3.79 13.12 9.58
CA ASP A 144 -5.06 13.40 10.27
C ASP A 144 -5.61 14.81 9.98
N PHE A 145 -4.75 15.75 9.60
CA PHE A 145 -5.08 17.14 9.34
C PHE A 145 -4.46 17.64 8.04
N ARG A 146 -5.13 18.59 7.40
CA ARG A 146 -4.63 19.35 6.23
C ARG A 146 -4.74 20.84 6.47
N VAL A 147 -4.06 21.64 5.65
CA VAL A 147 -4.25 23.10 5.62
C VAL A 147 -5.65 23.42 5.06
N GLU A 148 -6.38 24.31 5.72
CA GLU A 148 -7.73 24.72 5.30
C GLU A 148 -7.74 25.35 3.90
N ALA A 149 -6.78 26.24 3.66
CA ALA A 149 -6.57 26.94 2.39
C ALA A 149 -5.07 26.93 2.03
N PRO A 150 -4.59 25.93 1.28
CA PRO A 150 -3.22 25.91 0.75
C PRO A 150 -2.97 27.15 -0.13
N ALA A 151 -1.77 27.71 -0.07
CA ALA A 151 -1.41 28.86 -0.89
C ALA A 151 -1.00 28.42 -2.30
N ASP A 152 -1.46 29.13 -3.34
CA ASP A 152 -1.04 28.87 -4.73
C ASP A 152 0.40 29.29 -5.03
N GLN A 153 1.00 30.11 -4.16
CA GLN A 153 2.35 30.62 -4.29
C GLN A 153 3.15 30.33 -3.02
N LYS A 154 4.48 30.20 -3.18
CA LYS A 154 5.40 30.00 -2.05
C LYS A 154 5.20 31.11 -1.02
N ILE A 155 4.82 30.72 0.20
CA ILE A 155 4.66 31.67 1.30
C ILE A 155 6.03 32.25 1.62
N LYS A 156 6.17 33.57 1.42
CA LYS A 156 7.43 34.30 1.66
C LYS A 156 7.69 34.38 3.16
N ARG A 157 8.97 34.37 3.53
CA ARG A 157 9.38 34.63 4.92
C ARG A 157 8.99 36.06 5.27
N GLY A 158 8.10 36.23 6.24
CA GLY A 158 7.76 37.52 6.84
C GLY A 158 8.54 37.78 8.13
N GLU A 159 8.24 38.89 8.79
CA GLU A 159 8.81 39.25 10.10
C GLU A 159 8.10 38.54 11.27
N HIS A 160 6.89 38.03 11.05
CA HIS A 160 6.06 37.34 12.04
C HIS A 160 6.06 35.82 11.83
N ALA A 161 5.55 35.09 12.83
CA ALA A 161 5.31 33.66 12.74
C ALA A 161 4.34 33.32 11.59
N LEU A 162 4.50 32.12 11.02
CA LEU A 162 3.57 31.59 10.05
C LEU A 162 2.50 30.78 10.79
N ASP A 163 1.26 31.28 10.79
CA ASP A 163 0.11 30.56 11.32
C ASP A 163 -0.57 29.76 10.21
N LEU A 164 -0.73 28.45 10.44
CA LEU A 164 -1.45 27.55 9.54
C LEU A 164 -2.73 27.07 10.23
N ARG A 165 -3.88 27.36 9.63
CA ARG A 165 -5.14 26.78 10.08
C ARG A 165 -5.28 25.37 9.53
N LEU A 166 -5.28 24.40 10.44
CA LEU A 166 -5.43 22.99 10.13
C LEU A 166 -6.88 22.54 10.33
N VAL A 167 -7.38 21.72 9.42
CA VAL A 167 -8.71 21.11 9.46
C VAL A 167 -8.60 19.59 9.33
N PRO A 168 -9.49 18.82 9.97
CA PRO A 168 -9.43 17.36 9.90
C PRO A 168 -9.54 16.83 8.47
N ASN A 169 -8.74 15.82 8.15
CA ASN A 169 -8.88 15.02 6.93
C ASN A 169 -10.03 14.01 7.04
N PRO A 170 -10.53 13.51 5.90
CA PRO A 170 -11.49 12.42 5.92
C PRO A 170 -10.84 11.18 6.53
N ASP A 171 -11.61 10.45 7.32
CA ASP A 171 -11.16 9.21 7.94
C ASP A 171 -11.38 8.06 6.95
N LEU A 172 -10.35 7.73 6.15
CA LEU A 172 -10.45 6.73 5.07
C LEU A 172 -11.02 5.39 5.54
N LEU A 173 -10.70 4.98 6.77
CA LEU A 173 -11.20 3.76 7.38
C LEU A 173 -12.70 3.84 7.69
N ALA A 174 -13.20 4.98 8.19
CA ALA A 174 -14.63 5.15 8.44
C ALA A 174 -15.42 5.38 7.14
N GLU A 175 -14.88 6.17 6.22
CA GLU A 175 -15.52 6.50 4.94
C GLU A 175 -15.76 5.23 4.12
N THR A 176 -14.74 4.39 3.95
CA THR A 176 -14.88 3.14 3.19
C THR A 176 -15.79 2.13 3.89
N ALA A 177 -16.00 2.24 5.21
CA ALA A 177 -16.92 1.37 5.95
C ALA A 177 -18.38 1.61 5.57
N ALA A 178 -18.70 2.85 5.17
CA ALA A 178 -20.05 3.26 4.81
C ALA A 178 -20.38 2.94 3.34
N TRP A 179 -19.41 2.50 2.54
CA TRP A 179 -19.62 2.25 1.11
C TRP A 179 -20.22 0.88 0.86
N THR A 180 -21.08 0.81 -0.16
CA THR A 180 -21.73 -0.41 -0.61
C THR A 180 -21.03 -0.98 -1.84
N SER A 181 -20.89 -2.30 -1.87
CA SER A 181 -20.43 -3.11 -2.99
C SER A 181 -21.26 -4.39 -3.05
N GLU A 182 -21.25 -5.12 -4.18
CA GLU A 182 -21.99 -6.38 -4.32
C GLU A 182 -21.63 -7.39 -3.22
N SER A 183 -20.36 -7.44 -2.87
CA SER A 183 -19.83 -8.13 -1.69
C SER A 183 -18.95 -7.20 -0.90
N ARG A 184 -19.19 -7.07 0.41
CA ARG A 184 -18.33 -6.31 1.31
C ARG A 184 -16.92 -6.93 1.30
N PRO A 185 -15.86 -6.17 0.95
CA PRO A 185 -14.51 -6.71 0.95
C PRO A 185 -14.03 -7.03 2.37
N VAL A 186 -13.03 -7.89 2.48
CA VAL A 186 -12.25 -8.04 3.72
C VAL A 186 -11.47 -6.75 3.96
N ARG A 187 -11.61 -6.14 5.13
CA ARG A 187 -11.03 -4.83 5.45
C ARG A 187 -9.96 -5.01 6.50
N VAL A 188 -8.72 -4.69 6.11
CA VAL A 188 -7.55 -4.76 6.98
C VAL A 188 -7.03 -3.36 7.26
N GLY A 189 -6.91 -3.01 8.54
CA GLY A 189 -6.32 -1.75 8.97
C GLY A 189 -4.98 -1.94 9.68
N PHE A 190 -4.25 -0.84 9.86
CA PHE A 190 -3.03 -0.79 10.64
C PHE A 190 -3.17 0.16 11.83
N ALA A 191 -2.58 -0.22 12.95
CA ALA A 191 -2.38 0.62 14.12
C ALA A 191 -0.89 0.62 14.48
N ALA A 192 -0.37 1.80 14.76
CA ALA A 192 0.97 1.99 15.28
C ALA A 192 0.82 2.76 16.59
N GLU A 193 1.12 2.12 17.71
CA GLU A 193 1.04 2.75 19.03
C GLU A 193 2.28 2.42 19.86
N THR A 194 2.58 3.30 20.81
CA THR A 194 3.70 3.15 21.75
C THR A 194 3.24 2.65 23.13
N GLN A 195 1.94 2.74 23.44
CA GLN A 195 1.32 2.37 24.71
C GLN A 195 -0.06 1.77 24.44
N ASP A 196 -0.51 0.84 25.30
CA ASP A 196 -1.85 0.23 25.28
C ASP A 196 -2.30 -0.27 23.89
N LEU A 197 -1.33 -0.77 23.10
CA LEU A 197 -1.46 -1.10 21.68
C LEU A 197 -2.66 -2.00 21.38
N VAL A 198 -2.88 -3.04 22.20
CA VAL A 198 -3.94 -4.03 21.95
C VAL A 198 -5.32 -3.42 22.20
N ASP A 199 -5.49 -2.63 23.26
CA ASP A 199 -6.78 -2.03 23.61
C ASP A 199 -7.17 -0.98 22.56
N HIS A 200 -6.24 -0.10 22.21
CA HIS A 200 -6.45 0.91 21.16
C HIS A 200 -6.72 0.27 19.80
N ALA A 201 -5.99 -0.79 19.44
CA ALA A 201 -6.21 -1.52 18.21
C ALA A 201 -7.58 -2.21 18.19
N THR A 202 -8.02 -2.79 19.31
CA THR A 202 -9.34 -3.43 19.46
C THR A 202 -10.47 -2.40 19.31
N GLU A 203 -10.34 -1.24 19.94
CA GLU A 203 -11.30 -0.14 19.77
C GLU A 203 -11.34 0.35 18.32
N LYS A 204 -10.17 0.51 17.68
CA LYS A 204 -10.08 0.95 16.28
C LYS A 204 -10.69 -0.08 15.34
N LEU A 205 -10.44 -1.38 15.55
CA LEU A 205 -11.04 -2.48 14.79
C LEU A 205 -12.56 -2.39 14.78
N ALA A 206 -13.18 -2.28 15.95
CA ALA A 206 -14.63 -2.18 16.10
C ALA A 206 -15.19 -0.87 15.50
N ARG A 207 -14.62 0.28 15.90
CA ARG A 207 -15.07 1.61 15.47
C ARG A 207 -14.96 1.82 13.97
N LYS A 208 -13.99 1.16 13.31
CA LYS A 208 -13.75 1.27 11.86
C LYS A 208 -14.34 0.12 11.05
N SER A 209 -15.05 -0.81 11.70
CA SER A 209 -15.68 -1.97 11.07
C SER A 209 -14.70 -2.80 10.22
N LEU A 210 -13.51 -3.01 10.76
CA LEU A 210 -12.44 -3.82 10.16
C LEU A 210 -12.64 -5.30 10.48
N ASP A 211 -12.21 -6.18 9.59
CA ASP A 211 -12.16 -7.62 9.84
C ASP A 211 -10.89 -8.00 10.60
N VAL A 212 -9.78 -7.34 10.26
CA VAL A 212 -8.46 -7.54 10.87
C VAL A 212 -7.78 -6.20 11.08
N ILE A 213 -7.09 -6.06 12.21
CA ILE A 213 -6.16 -4.96 12.42
C ILE A 213 -4.76 -5.50 12.73
N VAL A 214 -3.77 -4.94 12.05
CA VAL A 214 -2.35 -5.21 12.30
C VAL A 214 -1.85 -4.15 13.28
N ALA A 215 -1.66 -4.55 14.52
CA ALA A 215 -1.15 -3.71 15.58
C ALA A 215 0.37 -3.82 15.64
N ASN A 216 1.08 -2.73 15.37
CA ASN A 216 2.54 -2.67 15.36
C ASN A 216 3.01 -1.84 16.56
N ASP A 217 3.88 -2.43 17.39
CA ASP A 217 4.54 -1.71 18.48
C ASP A 217 5.63 -0.82 17.90
N VAL A 218 5.45 0.49 18.01
CA VAL A 218 6.41 1.50 17.51
C VAL A 218 7.20 2.19 18.63
N SER A 219 7.26 1.58 19.82
CA SER A 219 8.04 2.09 20.96
C SER A 219 9.56 2.06 20.74
N ALA A 220 10.05 1.18 19.85
CA ALA A 220 11.42 1.20 19.33
C ALA A 220 11.50 1.98 18.00
N ASP A 221 12.69 2.32 17.49
CA ASP A 221 12.83 3.05 16.22
C ASP A 221 12.45 2.17 15.00
N VAL A 222 11.15 2.01 14.73
CA VAL A 222 10.59 1.10 13.71
C VAL A 222 10.22 1.82 12.40
N PHE A 223 10.25 3.15 12.37
CA PHE A 223 9.88 3.92 11.19
C PHE A 223 10.97 3.81 10.11
N GLY A 224 10.73 2.92 9.14
CA GLY A 224 11.67 2.64 8.04
C GLY A 224 12.49 1.38 8.22
N ALA A 225 12.39 0.71 9.38
CA ALA A 225 13.01 -0.58 9.65
C ALA A 225 12.50 -1.68 8.69
N ASP A 226 13.30 -2.71 8.48
CA ASP A 226 12.95 -3.84 7.60
C ASP A 226 12.13 -4.93 8.32
N SER A 227 11.98 -4.82 9.63
CA SER A 227 11.27 -5.78 10.47
C SER A 227 10.31 -5.12 11.46
N ASN A 228 9.18 -5.76 11.72
CA ASN A 228 8.15 -5.33 12.67
C ASN A 228 7.82 -6.46 13.64
N GLN A 229 7.42 -6.11 14.87
CA GLN A 229 6.74 -7.04 15.78
C GLN A 229 5.26 -6.66 15.77
N VAL A 230 4.41 -7.59 15.34
CA VAL A 230 3.00 -7.31 15.12
C VAL A 230 2.10 -8.28 15.87
N THR A 231 0.95 -7.77 16.27
CA THR A 231 -0.19 -8.56 16.74
C THR A 231 -1.31 -8.40 15.72
N LEU A 232 -1.83 -9.51 15.21
CA LEU A 232 -3.07 -9.53 14.43
C LEU A 232 -4.24 -9.70 15.40
N LEU A 233 -5.26 -8.85 15.24
CA LEU A 233 -6.53 -8.92 15.97
C LEU A 233 -7.67 -9.02 14.94
N TRP A 234 -8.60 -9.94 15.17
CA TRP A 234 -9.76 -10.16 14.30
C TRP A 234 -11.04 -9.67 14.98
N ALA A 235 -12.03 -9.31 14.16
CA ALA A 235 -13.33 -8.83 14.65
C ALA A 235 -14.09 -9.87 15.49
N ASP A 236 -13.78 -11.16 15.32
CA ASP A 236 -14.36 -12.27 16.09
C ASP A 236 -13.65 -12.52 17.44
N GLY A 237 -12.69 -11.68 17.80
CA GLY A 237 -11.93 -11.77 19.05
C GLY A 237 -10.71 -12.67 18.98
N ARG A 238 -10.41 -13.31 17.83
CA ARG A 238 -9.12 -13.99 17.66
C ARG A 238 -7.97 -12.98 17.77
N ARG A 239 -6.85 -13.47 18.28
CA ARG A 239 -5.60 -12.74 18.42
C ARG A 239 -4.43 -13.67 18.12
N THR A 240 -3.42 -13.14 17.45
CA THR A 240 -2.17 -13.86 17.23
C THR A 240 -1.01 -12.88 17.33
N ASP A 241 -0.09 -13.17 18.23
CA ASP A 241 1.13 -12.39 18.41
C ASP A 241 2.25 -13.04 17.58
N PHE A 242 2.97 -12.22 16.82
CA PHE A 242 4.14 -12.66 16.07
C PHE A 242 5.41 -12.10 16.70
N PRO A 243 6.53 -12.84 16.65
CA PRO A 243 7.83 -12.27 17.01
C PRO A 243 8.19 -11.14 16.04
N ARG A 244 9.36 -10.51 16.27
CA ARG A 244 9.90 -9.58 15.29
C ARG A 244 10.23 -10.32 14.00
N LEU A 245 9.53 -9.96 12.93
CA LEU A 245 9.65 -10.58 11.60
C LEU A 245 10.01 -9.55 10.53
N PRO A 246 10.70 -9.95 9.45
CA PRO A 246 10.81 -9.12 8.25
C PRO A 246 9.43 -8.69 7.74
N LYS A 247 9.34 -7.49 7.15
CA LYS A 247 8.07 -6.98 6.59
C LYS A 247 7.47 -7.89 5.51
N SER A 248 8.31 -8.59 4.75
CA SER A 248 7.86 -9.61 3.79
C SER A 248 7.13 -10.76 4.49
N GLU A 249 7.62 -11.23 5.63
CA GLU A 249 6.95 -12.30 6.39
C GLU A 249 5.68 -11.80 7.07
N VAL A 250 5.67 -10.56 7.57
CA VAL A 250 4.45 -9.92 8.09
C VAL A 250 3.40 -9.82 6.99
N ALA A 251 3.78 -9.46 5.76
CA ALA A 251 2.88 -9.41 4.63
C ALA A 251 2.22 -10.78 4.36
N GLU A 252 2.98 -11.87 4.42
CA GLU A 252 2.43 -13.22 4.30
C GLU A 252 1.41 -13.54 5.41
N LYS A 253 1.68 -13.16 6.67
CA LYS A 253 0.73 -13.37 7.77
C LYS A 253 -0.56 -12.57 7.62
N VAL A 254 -0.46 -11.35 7.10
CA VAL A 254 -1.65 -10.55 6.77
C VAL A 254 -2.46 -11.20 5.66
N LEU A 255 -1.80 -11.73 4.63
CA LEU A 255 -2.48 -12.39 3.51
C LEU A 255 -3.06 -13.75 3.90
N ASP A 256 -2.42 -14.50 4.80
CA ASP A 256 -3.01 -15.71 5.39
C ASP A 256 -4.34 -15.40 6.09
N ALA A 257 -4.38 -14.32 6.88
CA ALA A 257 -5.60 -13.86 7.54
C ALA A 257 -6.69 -13.44 6.53
N ILE A 258 -6.30 -12.79 5.43
CA ILE A 258 -7.23 -12.42 4.35
C ILE A 258 -7.77 -13.67 3.65
N CYS A 259 -6.91 -14.61 3.28
CA CYS A 259 -7.31 -15.87 2.63
C CYS A 259 -8.29 -16.65 3.49
N ASP A 260 -8.05 -16.75 4.79
CA ASP A 260 -8.95 -17.43 5.73
C ASP A 260 -10.35 -16.79 5.77
N LEU A 261 -10.45 -15.46 5.62
CA LEU A 261 -11.71 -14.72 5.63
C LEU A 261 -12.44 -14.71 4.27
N LEU A 262 -11.73 -15.01 3.18
CA LEU A 262 -12.29 -15.09 1.82
C LEU A 262 -12.84 -16.47 1.45
N ARG A 263 -12.71 -17.46 2.35
CA ARG A 263 -13.20 -18.84 2.17
C ARG A 263 -14.71 -18.95 2.32
#